data_AF-A0A7S2QKX1-F1
#
_entry.id   AF-A0A7S2QKX1-F1
#
_cell.length_a   1.000
_cell.length_b   1.000
_cell.length_c   1.000
_cell.angle_alpha   90.00
_cell.angle_beta   90.00
_cell.angle_gamma   90.00
#
_symmetry.space_group_name_H-M   'P 1'
#
loop_
_entity.id
_entity.type
_entity.pdbx_description
1 polymer ?
#
loop_
_entity_poly.entity_id
_entity_poly.type
_entity_poly.pdbx_seq_one_letter_code
_entity_poly.pdbx_strand_id
1 'polypeptide(L)'
;TKDQRERVMSAAHVRDGQAKVAEVDVAMEKVNDAELPYLKGLEVIAVKEANEAVQASEAAAAGVKAAIAAARNFIASKNLEIKQYGEAASKPAVEEFGKLTVQINAAASRLAQFRHDTEGRKKTALMQEAGEK
;
A
#
# COMPACT_ATOMS: atom_id res chain seq x y z
N THR A 1 -35.41 12.69 3.15
CA THR A 1 -35.25 13.29 4.49
C THR A 1 -33.76 13.42 4.82
N LYS A 2 -33.39 14.13 5.90
CA LYS A 2 -31.99 14.27 6.36
C LYS A 2 -31.31 12.89 6.49
N ASP A 3 -31.97 11.97 7.18
CA ASP A 3 -31.43 10.62 7.45
C ASP A 3 -31.15 9.82 6.18
N GLN A 4 -32.02 9.92 5.17
CA GLN A 4 -31.81 9.25 3.89
C GLN A 4 -30.60 9.81 3.15
N ARG A 5 -30.41 11.14 3.18
CA ARG A 5 -29.24 11.79 2.57
C ARG A 5 -27.96 11.34 3.25
N GLU A 6 -27.91 11.34 4.58
CA GLU A 6 -26.74 10.94 5.36
C GLU A 6 -26.36 9.48 5.11
N ARG A 7 -27.34 8.57 5.00
CA ARG A 7 -27.10 7.16 4.61
C ARG A 7 -26.45 7.05 3.23
N VAL A 8 -26.98 7.77 2.24
CA VAL A 8 -26.44 7.75 0.87
C VAL A 8 -25.02 8.30 0.83
N MET A 9 -24.75 9.39 1.54
CA MET A 9 -23.40 9.99 1.63
C MET A 9 -22.41 9.05 2.32
N SER A 10 -22.80 8.43 3.43
CA SER A 10 -21.96 7.46 4.15
C SER A 10 -21.60 6.28 3.25
N ALA A 11 -22.57 5.73 2.52
CA ALA A 11 -22.33 4.66 1.56
C ALA A 11 -21.43 5.08 0.39
N ALA A 12 -21.53 6.33 -0.07
CA ALA A 12 -20.65 6.87 -1.10
C ALA A 12 -19.20 6.97 -0.60
N HIS A 13 -18.99 7.50 0.61
CA HIS A 13 -17.66 7.59 1.20
C HIS A 13 -17.02 6.21 1.44
N VAL A 14 -17.82 5.20 1.79
CA VAL A 14 -17.32 3.81 1.87
C VAL A 14 -16.84 3.32 0.50
N ARG A 15 -17.61 3.54 -0.57
CA ARG A 15 -17.22 3.17 -1.95
C ARG A 15 -15.94 3.87 -2.39
N ASP A 16 -15.81 5.16 -2.11
CA ASP A 16 -14.58 5.91 -2.42
C ASP A 16 -13.39 5.39 -1.61
N GLY A 17 -13.61 5.02 -0.35
CA GLY A 17 -12.60 4.38 0.50
C GLY A 17 -12.15 3.02 -0.06
N GLN A 18 -13.09 2.21 -0.54
CA GLN A 18 -12.79 0.93 -1.21
C GLN A 18 -11.95 1.15 -2.48
N ALA A 19 -12.27 2.15 -3.30
CA ALA A 19 -11.48 2.51 -4.47
C ALA A 19 -10.04 2.91 -4.08
N LYS A 20 -9.87 3.64 -2.97
CA LYS A 20 -8.54 3.99 -2.46
C LYS A 20 -7.74 2.79 -1.95
N VAL A 21 -8.39 1.79 -1.37
CA VAL A 21 -7.71 0.54 -0.99
C VAL A 21 -7.36 -0.28 -2.23
N ALA A 22 -8.22 -0.31 -3.25
CA ALA A 22 -7.90 -0.96 -4.52
C ALA A 22 -6.68 -0.32 -5.22
N GLU A 23 -6.50 1.00 -5.12
CA GLU A 23 -5.27 1.67 -5.57
C GLU A 23 -4.01 1.17 -4.81
N VAL A 24 -4.14 0.83 -3.52
CA VAL A 24 -3.05 0.21 -2.75
C VAL A 24 -2.73 -1.18 -3.29
N ASP A 25 -3.74 -1.99 -3.58
CA ASP A 25 -3.56 -3.35 -4.11
C ASP A 25 -2.89 -3.32 -5.50
N VAL A 26 -3.33 -2.43 -6.39
CA VAL A 26 -2.69 -2.22 -7.70
C VAL A 26 -1.24 -1.74 -7.56
N ALA A 27 -0.95 -0.88 -6.57
CA ALA A 27 0.43 -0.48 -6.31
C ALA A 27 1.28 -1.65 -5.79
N MET A 28 0.69 -2.55 -4.99
CA MET A 28 1.36 -3.74 -4.48
C MET A 28 1.66 -4.78 -5.58
N GLU A 29 0.88 -4.83 -6.66
CA GLU A 29 1.22 -5.69 -7.81
C GLU A 29 2.57 -5.31 -8.43
N LYS A 30 2.89 -4.00 -8.49
CA LYS A 30 4.19 -3.52 -8.98
C LYS A 30 5.36 -3.90 -8.09
N VAL A 31 5.12 -4.13 -6.80
CA VAL A 31 6.12 -4.67 -5.89
C VAL A 31 6.45 -6.11 -6.28
N ASN A 32 5.43 -6.94 -6.55
CA ASN A 32 5.64 -8.32 -6.99
C ASN A 32 6.43 -8.39 -8.30
N ASP A 33 6.15 -7.49 -9.25
CA ASP A 33 6.89 -7.42 -10.52
C ASP A 33 8.36 -7.05 -10.31
N ALA A 34 8.65 -6.10 -9.41
CA ALA A 34 10.01 -5.70 -9.09
C ALA A 34 10.83 -6.82 -8.39
N GLU A 35 10.14 -7.79 -7.77
CA GLU A 35 10.77 -8.95 -7.12
C GLU A 35 10.97 -10.16 -8.02
N LEU A 36 10.46 -10.14 -9.26
CA LEU A 36 10.61 -11.24 -10.23
C LEU A 36 12.05 -11.77 -10.38
N PRO A 37 13.11 -10.93 -10.40
CA PRO A 37 14.49 -11.42 -10.49
C PRO A 37 14.89 -12.31 -9.30
N TYR A 38 14.33 -12.05 -8.12
CA TYR A 38 14.66 -12.75 -6.87
C TYR A 38 13.72 -13.92 -6.56
N LEU A 39 12.55 -13.98 -7.21
CA LEU A 39 11.53 -15.02 -7.01
C LEU A 39 11.99 -16.46 -7.33
N LYS A 40 13.07 -16.63 -8.09
CA LYS A 40 13.67 -17.94 -8.39
C LYS A 40 14.71 -18.41 -7.36
N GLY A 41 14.90 -17.68 -6.27
CA GLY A 41 15.92 -17.99 -5.26
C GLY A 41 17.36 -17.71 -5.72
N LEU A 42 17.54 -17.01 -6.84
CA LEU A 42 18.82 -16.49 -7.28
C LEU A 42 19.06 -15.15 -6.57
N GLU A 43 19.61 -15.20 -5.35
CA GLU A 43 19.97 -13.98 -4.60
C GLU A 43 21.19 -13.26 -5.20
N VAL A 44 21.92 -13.94 -6.08
CA VAL A 44 23.07 -13.42 -6.81
C VAL A 44 22.74 -13.45 -8.30
N ILE A 45 22.46 -12.27 -8.84
CA ILE A 45 22.32 -12.00 -10.28
C ILE A 45 23.45 -11.06 -10.71
N ALA A 46 23.59 -10.81 -12.02
CA ALA A 46 24.62 -9.89 -12.50
C ALA A 46 24.46 -8.50 -11.84
N VAL A 47 25.57 -7.86 -11.44
CA VAL A 47 25.54 -6.57 -10.69
C VAL A 47 24.66 -5.52 -11.36
N LYS A 48 24.70 -5.44 -12.69
CA LYS A 48 23.84 -4.54 -13.46
C LYS A 48 22.35 -4.85 -13.27
N GLU A 49 21.96 -6.12 -13.38
CA GLU A 49 20.57 -6.56 -13.19
C GLU A 49 20.13 -6.38 -11.73
N ALA A 50 21.02 -6.61 -10.77
CA ALA A 50 20.76 -6.37 -9.34
C ALA A 50 20.45 -4.88 -9.07
N ASN A 51 21.26 -3.98 -9.62
CA ASN A 51 21.07 -2.54 -9.48
C ASN A 51 19.76 -2.05 -10.12
N GLU A 52 19.44 -2.54 -11.33
CA GLU A 52 18.17 -2.23 -12.01
C GLU A 52 16.96 -2.73 -11.20
N ALA A 53 17.02 -3.95 -10.67
CA ALA A 53 15.96 -4.54 -9.86
C ALA A 53 15.78 -3.81 -8.51
N VAL A 54 16.87 -3.41 -7.85
CA VAL A 54 16.82 -2.60 -6.62
C VAL A 54 16.18 -1.23 -6.91
N GLN A 55 16.54 -0.58 -8.00
CA GLN A 55 15.97 0.71 -8.37
C GLN A 55 14.46 0.59 -8.66
N ALA A 56 14.04 -0.42 -9.41
CA ALA A 56 12.62 -0.71 -9.65
C ALA A 56 11.87 -0.99 -8.35
N SER A 57 12.49 -1.73 -7.43
CA SER A 57 11.95 -2.05 -6.12
C SER A 57 11.74 -0.80 -5.25
N GLU A 58 12.74 0.08 -5.17
CA GLU A 58 12.64 1.35 -4.44
C GLU A 58 11.53 2.25 -5.01
N ALA A 59 11.39 2.31 -6.34
CA ALA A 59 10.33 3.07 -7.00
C ALA A 59 8.93 2.48 -6.71
N ALA A 60 8.77 1.16 -6.80
CA ALA A 60 7.51 0.49 -6.46
C ALA A 60 7.13 0.72 -4.99
N ALA A 61 8.09 0.59 -4.07
CA ALA A 61 7.88 0.86 -2.65
C ALA A 61 7.40 2.30 -2.39
N ALA A 62 7.95 3.29 -3.10
CA ALA A 62 7.51 4.67 -3.02
C ALA A 62 6.04 4.83 -3.47
N GLY A 63 5.66 4.17 -4.57
CA GLY A 63 4.29 4.17 -5.08
C GLY A 63 3.28 3.60 -4.07
N VAL A 64 3.59 2.43 -3.48
CA VAL A 64 2.74 1.82 -2.44
C VAL A 64 2.65 2.73 -1.22
N LYS A 65 3.76 3.32 -0.77
CA LYS A 65 3.75 4.25 0.38
C LYS A 65 2.81 5.43 0.14
N ALA A 66 2.84 6.00 -1.06
CA ALA A 66 1.95 7.10 -1.44
C ALA A 66 0.48 6.69 -1.45
N ALA A 67 0.15 5.54 -2.03
CA ALA A 67 -1.22 5.00 -2.05
C ALA A 67 -1.75 4.73 -0.65
N ILE A 68 -0.94 4.11 0.22
CA ILE A 68 -1.28 3.87 1.64
C ILE A 68 -1.57 5.18 2.37
N ALA A 69 -0.73 6.20 2.19
CA ALA A 69 -0.93 7.50 2.81
C ALA A 69 -2.23 8.16 2.33
N ALA A 70 -2.52 8.12 1.03
CA ALA A 70 -3.75 8.64 0.46
C ALA A 70 -4.99 7.94 1.02
N ALA A 71 -4.99 6.61 1.09
CA ALA A 71 -6.10 5.83 1.63
C ALA A 71 -6.33 6.10 3.13
N ARG A 72 -5.26 6.17 3.93
CA ARG A 72 -5.36 6.52 5.37
C ARG A 72 -5.92 7.91 5.58
N ASN A 73 -5.43 8.90 4.84
CA ASN A 73 -5.88 10.28 4.96
C ASN A 73 -7.36 10.42 4.57
N PHE A 74 -7.77 9.75 3.49
CA PHE A 74 -9.16 9.74 3.05
C PHE A 74 -10.08 9.14 4.12
N ILE A 75 -9.76 7.93 4.60
CA ILE A 75 -10.56 7.24 5.61
C ILE A 75 -10.62 8.06 6.90
N ALA A 76 -9.49 8.59 7.38
CA ALA A 76 -9.47 9.42 8.59
C ALA A 76 -10.36 10.66 8.45
N SER A 77 -10.27 11.37 7.33
CA SER A 77 -11.09 12.55 7.06
C SER A 77 -12.58 12.22 6.99
N LYS A 78 -12.96 11.20 6.22
CA LYS A 78 -14.37 10.83 6.05
C LYS A 78 -14.98 10.17 7.26
N ASN A 79 -14.21 9.46 8.06
CA ASN A 79 -14.68 8.91 9.32
C ASN A 79 -15.05 10.04 10.32
N LEU A 80 -14.29 11.15 10.35
CA LEU A 80 -14.66 12.31 11.17
C LEU A 80 -15.96 12.99 10.70
N GLU A 81 -16.18 13.06 9.38
CA GLU A 81 -17.41 13.62 8.80
C GLU A 81 -18.63 12.73 9.13
N ILE A 82 -18.52 11.42 8.88
CA ILE A 82 -19.60 10.46 9.07
C ILE A 82 -20.03 10.35 10.54
N LYS A 83 -19.10 10.53 11.49
CA LYS A 83 -19.42 10.53 12.93
C LYS A 83 -20.35 11.67 13.36
N GLN A 84 -20.53 12.69 12.53
CA GLN A 84 -21.48 13.78 12.81
C GLN A 84 -22.91 13.46 12.33
N TYR A 85 -23.10 12.38 11.56
CA TYR A 85 -24.40 11.95 11.07
C TYR A 85 -25.17 11.15 12.13
N GLY A 86 -26.46 10.92 11.88
CA GLY A 86 -27.27 10.04 12.72
C GLY A 86 -26.72 8.61 12.78
N GLU A 87 -26.92 7.92 13.91
CA GLU A 87 -26.35 6.59 14.19
C GLU A 87 -26.64 5.56 13.09
N ALA A 88 -27.86 5.57 12.56
CA ALA A 88 -28.28 4.66 11.50
C ALA A 88 -27.56 4.87 10.16
N ALA A 89 -26.93 6.04 9.94
CA ALA A 89 -26.09 6.32 8.79
C ALA A 89 -24.60 6.09 9.10
N SER A 90 -24.17 6.46 10.32
CA SER A 90 -22.76 6.45 10.68
C SER A 90 -22.22 5.07 11.03
N LYS A 91 -22.95 4.27 11.82
CA LYS A 91 -22.44 3.00 12.36
C LYS A 91 -21.97 2.01 11.27
N PRO A 92 -22.74 1.72 10.20
CA PRO A 92 -22.29 0.78 9.17
C PRO A 92 -21.04 1.26 8.43
N ALA A 93 -20.95 2.57 8.15
CA ALA A 93 -19.82 3.13 7.42
C ALA A 93 -18.54 3.18 8.27
N VAL A 94 -18.66 3.45 9.58
CA VAL A 94 -17.53 3.38 10.53
C VAL A 94 -16.99 1.94 10.62
N GLU A 95 -17.86 0.94 10.65
CA GLU A 95 -17.46 -0.48 10.66
C GLU A 95 -16.72 -0.87 9.37
N GLU A 96 -17.23 -0.47 8.19
CA GLU A 96 -16.55 -0.71 6.91
C GLU A 96 -15.19 0.00 6.81
N PHE A 97 -15.09 1.26 7.24
CA PHE A 97 -13.80 1.95 7.33
C PHE A 97 -12.81 1.28 8.28
N GLY A 98 -13.30 0.63 9.34
CA GLY A 98 -12.50 -0.23 10.20
C GLY A 98 -11.87 -1.39 9.42
N LYS A 99 -12.68 -2.11 8.62
CA LYS A 99 -12.20 -3.22 7.78
C LYS A 99 -11.16 -2.75 6.75
N LEU A 100 -11.42 -1.63 6.07
CA LEU A 100 -10.46 -1.05 5.12
C LEU A 100 -9.14 -0.64 5.80
N THR A 101 -9.21 -0.10 7.01
CA THR A 101 -8.02 0.25 7.80
C THR A 101 -7.16 -1.00 8.11
N VAL A 102 -7.79 -2.13 8.43
CA VAL A 102 -7.08 -3.41 8.63
C VAL A 102 -6.36 -3.84 7.35
N GLN A 103 -7.01 -3.75 6.19
CA GLN A 103 -6.40 -4.10 4.89
C GLN A 103 -5.18 -3.21 4.58
N ILE A 104 -5.31 -1.90 4.77
CA ILE A 104 -4.20 -0.95 4.59
C ILE A 104 -3.03 -1.26 5.53
N ASN A 105 -3.31 -1.66 6.78
CA ASN A 105 -2.26 -2.01 7.73
C ASN A 105 -1.53 -3.31 7.34
N ALA A 106 -2.25 -4.29 6.79
CA ALA A 106 -1.64 -5.50 6.25
C ALA A 106 -0.72 -5.16 5.06
N ALA A 107 -1.17 -4.31 4.13
CA ALA A 107 -0.34 -3.83 3.02
C ALA A 107 0.91 -3.07 3.51
N ALA A 108 0.75 -2.22 4.53
CA ALA A 108 1.87 -1.50 5.14
C ALA A 108 2.91 -2.43 5.78
N SER A 109 2.47 -3.51 6.42
CA SER A 109 3.37 -4.53 6.97
C SER A 109 4.13 -5.29 5.88
N ARG A 110 3.46 -5.68 4.79
CA ARG A 110 4.11 -6.31 3.63
C ARG A 110 5.13 -5.37 2.98
N LEU A 111 4.78 -4.10 2.79
CA LEU A 111 5.69 -3.08 2.28
C LEU A 111 6.94 -2.92 3.17
N ALA A 112 6.80 -2.99 4.49
CA ALA A 112 7.92 -2.88 5.40
C ALA A 112 8.91 -4.04 5.22
N GLN A 113 8.41 -5.28 5.10
CA GLN A 113 9.23 -6.46 4.80
C GLN A 113 9.94 -6.30 3.45
N PHE A 114 9.20 -5.96 2.39
CA PHE A 114 9.76 -5.76 1.06
C PHE A 114 10.93 -4.76 1.03
N ARG A 115 10.78 -3.64 1.76
CA ARG A 115 11.85 -2.62 1.84
C ARG A 115 13.08 -3.12 2.59
N HIS A 116 12.88 -3.93 3.64
CA HIS A 116 13.98 -4.56 4.35
C HIS A 116 14.77 -5.52 3.42
N ASP A 117 14.06 -6.37 2.68
CA ASP A 117 14.68 -7.32 1.76
C ASP A 117 15.41 -6.60 0.62
N THR A 118 14.80 -5.53 0.08
CA THR A 118 15.42 -4.67 -0.94
C THR A 118 16.72 -4.03 -0.44
N GLU A 119 16.77 -3.60 0.82
CA GLU A 119 17.99 -3.04 1.41
C GLU A 119 19.09 -4.12 1.53
N GLY A 120 18.74 -5.35 1.90
CA GLY A 120 19.68 -6.48 1.91
C GLY A 120 20.27 -6.78 0.53
N ARG A 121 19.41 -6.81 -0.50
CA ARG A 121 19.82 -7.01 -1.90
C ARG A 121 20.74 -5.89 -2.39
N LYS A 122 20.44 -4.64 -2.03
CA LYS A 122 21.29 -3.48 -2.33
C LYS A 122 22.69 -3.60 -1.72
N LYS A 123 22.79 -4.02 -0.45
CA LYS A 123 24.08 -4.26 0.21
C LYS A 123 24.88 -5.35 -0.50
N THR A 124 24.21 -6.43 -0.90
CA THR A 124 24.83 -7.54 -1.63
C THR A 124 25.39 -7.10 -2.98
N ALA A 125 24.61 -6.34 -3.77
CA ALA A 125 25.05 -5.80 -5.05
C ALA A 125 26.29 -4.90 -4.92
N LEU A 126 26.33 -4.03 -3.90
CA LEU A 126 27.48 -3.16 -3.62
C LEU A 126 28.74 -3.96 -3.24
N MET A 127 28.59 -5.05 -2.49
CA MET A 127 29.73 -5.92 -2.13
C MET A 127 30.28 -6.67 -3.34
N GLN A 128 29.41 -7.10 -4.26
CA GLN A 128 29.83 -7.74 -5.52
C GLN A 128 30.58 -6.75 -6.40
N GLU A 129 30.04 -5.54 -6.59
CA GLU A 129 30.70 -4.48 -7.36
C GLU A 129 32.09 -4.13 -6.80
N ALA A 130 32.25 -4.16 -5.48
CA ALA A 130 33.54 -3.92 -4.82
C ALA A 130 34.55 -5.06 -4.99
N GLY A 131 34.09 -6.31 -5.13
CA GLY A 131 34.92 -7.49 -5.36
C GLY A 131 35.26 -7.75 -6.84
N GLU A 132 34.52 -7.13 -7.77
CA GLU A 132 34.81 -7.14 -9.21
C GLU A 132 35.88 -6.10 -9.63
N LYS A 133 36.32 -5.23 -8.71
CA LYS A 133 37.43 -4.28 -8.89
C LYS A 133 38.78 -4.87 -8.48
#